data_AF-R7Y2K8-F1
#
_entry.id   AF-R7Y2K8-F1
#
_cell.length_a   1.000
_cell.length_b   1.000
_cell.length_c   1.000
_cell.angle_alpha   90.00
_cell.angle_beta   90.00
_cell.angle_gamma   90.00
#
_symmetry.space_group_name_H-M   'P 1'
#
loop_
_entity.id
_entity.type
_entity.pdbx_description
1 polymer ?
#
loop_
_entity_poly.entity_id
_entity_poly.type
_entity_poly.pdbx_seq_one_letter_code
_entity_poly.pdbx_strand_id
1 'polypeptide(L)'
;MAKSNATYVETEAKIVSVRFILSLLLIVAGIAWILFYYLSVRPDPTVFPAPTGSPKAIADLELWNYAIGFGALLVGLAIAAHPVTPLGRGRGVVVGMLGCFLIGLLWICTFYVFSDDLSALPVFNDLGQWNLMVGIAFMAVGFSFATRWE
;
A
#
# COMPACT_ATOMS: atom_id res chain seq x y z
N MET A 1 14.73 54.83 -10.44
CA MET A 1 14.32 53.47 -10.84
C MET A 1 13.50 52.87 -9.70
N ALA A 2 12.17 52.91 -9.80
CA ALA A 2 11.29 52.41 -8.75
C ALA A 2 11.31 50.87 -8.76
N LYS A 3 11.67 50.24 -7.64
CA LYS A 3 11.56 48.80 -7.46
C LYS A 3 10.07 48.44 -7.42
N SER A 4 9.63 47.63 -8.39
CA SER A 4 8.31 47.02 -8.41
C SER A 4 8.17 46.14 -7.17
N ASN A 5 7.27 46.52 -6.25
CA ASN A 5 6.86 45.66 -5.14
C ASN A 5 5.85 44.66 -5.71
N ALA A 6 6.36 43.60 -6.35
CA ALA A 6 5.54 42.47 -6.71
C ALA A 6 5.02 41.82 -5.42
N THR A 7 3.76 42.06 -5.10
CA THR A 7 3.03 41.34 -4.07
C THR A 7 2.88 39.90 -4.55
N TYR A 8 3.76 39.01 -4.11
CA TYR A 8 3.55 37.59 -4.26
C TYR A 8 2.32 37.23 -3.43
N VAL A 9 1.19 36.99 -4.10
CA VAL A 9 0.10 36.27 -3.46
C VAL A 9 0.66 34.87 -3.22
N GLU A 10 1.15 34.62 -2.00
CA GLU A 10 1.36 33.25 -1.53
C GLU A 10 0.01 32.56 -1.63
N THR A 11 -0.20 31.85 -2.73
CA THR A 11 -1.33 30.95 -2.85
C THR A 11 -1.04 29.88 -1.82
N GLU A 12 -1.71 29.94 -0.66
CA GLU A 12 -1.59 28.90 0.36
C GLU A 12 -1.68 27.55 -0.33
N ALA A 13 -0.57 26.81 -0.33
CA ALA A 13 -0.51 25.52 -0.99
C ALA A 13 -1.48 24.61 -0.23
N LYS A 14 -2.67 24.39 -0.80
CA LYS A 14 -3.73 23.63 -0.15
C LYS A 14 -3.21 22.23 0.19
N ILE A 15 -2.87 22.02 1.46
CA ILE A 15 -2.22 20.80 1.95
C ILE A 15 -3.12 19.57 1.71
N VAL A 16 -4.44 19.80 1.76
CA VAL A 16 -5.47 18.77 1.57
C VAL A 16 -6.09 18.94 0.17
N SER A 17 -5.58 18.16 -0.77
CA SER A 17 -6.17 18.03 -2.11
C SER A 17 -7.15 16.86 -2.18
N VAL A 18 -8.12 16.92 -3.10
CA VAL A 18 -9.06 15.81 -3.35
C VAL A 18 -8.29 14.51 -3.61
N ARG A 19 -7.21 14.61 -4.40
CA ARG A 19 -6.36 13.48 -4.74
C ARG A 19 -5.62 12.91 -3.53
N PHE A 20 -5.17 13.77 -2.61
CA PHE A 20 -4.57 13.33 -1.35
C PHE A 20 -5.58 12.56 -0.48
N ILE A 21 -6.81 13.06 -0.37
CA ILE A 21 -7.87 12.37 0.36
C ILE A 21 -8.15 11.01 -0.28
N LEU A 22 -8.30 10.95 -1.61
CA LEU A 22 -8.54 9.70 -2.33
C LEU A 22 -7.40 8.69 -2.13
N SER A 23 -6.13 9.14 -2.21
CA SER A 23 -5.00 8.25 -1.93
C SER A 23 -5.03 7.70 -0.51
N LEU A 24 -5.31 8.55 0.48
CA LEU A 24 -5.35 8.14 1.88
C LEU A 24 -6.49 7.16 2.14
N LEU A 25 -7.67 7.42 1.58
CA LEU A 25 -8.82 6.54 1.66
C LEU A 25 -8.52 5.18 1.04
N LEU A 26 -7.87 5.12 -0.13
CA LEU A 26 -7.49 3.86 -0.76
C LEU A 26 -6.48 3.06 0.05
N ILE A 27 -5.47 3.74 0.62
CA ILE A 27 -4.47 3.09 1.48
C ILE A 27 -5.15 2.51 2.72
N VAL A 28 -5.95 3.32 3.43
CA VAL A 28 -6.63 2.90 4.65
C VAL A 28 -7.65 1.80 4.36
N ALA A 29 -8.42 1.93 3.28
CA ALA A 29 -9.40 0.91 2.87
C ALA A 29 -8.71 -0.41 2.49
N GLY A 30 -7.59 -0.36 1.76
CA GLY A 30 -6.80 -1.55 1.41
C GLY A 30 -6.27 -2.28 2.64
N ILE A 31 -5.70 -1.54 3.60
CA ILE A 31 -5.23 -2.11 4.88
C ILE A 31 -6.40 -2.68 5.68
N ALA A 32 -7.49 -1.93 5.82
CA ALA A 32 -8.67 -2.36 6.55
C ALA A 32 -9.29 -3.62 5.92
N TRP A 33 -9.29 -3.74 4.59
CA TRP A 33 -9.77 -4.91 3.88
C TRP A 33 -8.92 -6.16 4.16
N ILE A 34 -7.59 -6.03 4.12
CA ILE A 34 -6.66 -7.12 4.45
C ILE A 34 -6.90 -7.59 5.90
N LEU A 35 -6.98 -6.64 6.84
CA LEU A 35 -7.21 -6.95 8.25
C LEU A 35 -8.59 -7.60 8.48
N PHE A 36 -9.64 -7.08 7.85
CA PHE A 36 -10.98 -7.63 7.94
C PHE A 36 -11.02 -9.06 7.40
N TYR A 37 -10.46 -9.31 6.22
CA TYR A 37 -10.39 -10.64 5.66
C TYR A 37 -9.61 -11.60 6.57
N TYR A 38 -8.39 -11.21 6.97
CA TYR A 38 -7.50 -12.07 7.77
C TYR A 38 -8.08 -12.39 9.16
N LEU A 39 -8.68 -11.41 9.84
CA LEU A 39 -9.12 -11.54 11.24
C LEU A 39 -10.56 -12.06 11.38
N SER A 40 -11.43 -11.87 10.38
CA SER A 40 -12.87 -12.14 10.53
C SER A 40 -13.43 -13.15 9.53
N VAL A 41 -12.97 -13.14 8.28
CA VAL A 41 -13.60 -13.92 7.20
C VAL A 41 -12.82 -15.20 6.88
N ARG A 42 -11.50 -15.16 7.06
CA ARG A 42 -10.58 -16.24 6.73
C ARG A 42 -11.02 -17.55 7.40
N PRO A 43 -11.22 -18.63 6.61
CA PRO A 43 -11.39 -19.97 7.14
C PRO A 43 -10.16 -20.39 7.96
N ASP A 44 -10.37 -20.93 9.15
CA ASP A 44 -9.25 -21.43 9.96
C ASP A 44 -8.65 -22.69 9.31
N PRO A 45 -7.38 -22.66 8.86
CA PRO A 45 -6.76 -23.80 8.20
C PRO A 45 -6.36 -24.92 9.18
N THR A 46 -6.49 -24.72 10.49
CA THR A 46 -6.05 -25.67 11.51
C THR A 46 -7.14 -26.66 11.94
N VAL A 47 -8.40 -26.41 11.55
CA VAL A 47 -9.55 -27.24 11.92
C VAL A 47 -9.98 -28.09 10.72
N PHE A 48 -10.17 -29.40 10.95
CA PHE A 48 -10.63 -30.34 9.92
C PHE A 48 -11.97 -30.99 10.31
N PRO A 49 -13.01 -30.96 9.46
CA PRO A 49 -13.07 -30.30 8.15
C PRO A 49 -13.02 -28.77 8.27
N ALA A 50 -12.43 -28.10 7.28
CA ALA A 50 -12.27 -26.65 7.29
C ALA A 50 -13.65 -25.97 7.41
N PRO A 51 -13.89 -25.16 8.45
CA PRO A 51 -15.14 -24.43 8.58
C PRO A 51 -15.27 -23.44 7.42
N THR A 52 -16.46 -23.34 6.84
CA THR A 52 -16.72 -22.38 5.77
C THR A 52 -16.64 -20.96 6.32
N GLY A 53 -15.76 -20.13 5.75
CA GLY A 53 -15.64 -18.72 6.12
C GLY A 53 -16.95 -17.96 5.92
N SER A 54 -17.18 -16.95 6.76
CA SER A 54 -18.41 -16.15 6.81
C SER A 54 -18.04 -14.66 6.68
N PRO A 55 -18.65 -13.89 5.76
CA PRO A 55 -19.63 -14.29 4.74
C PRO A 55 -19.02 -15.12 3.60
N LYS A 56 -19.75 -16.15 3.13
CA LYS A 56 -19.28 -17.09 2.09
C LYS A 56 -18.80 -16.42 0.81
N ALA A 57 -19.52 -15.40 0.34
CA ALA A 57 -19.17 -14.68 -0.89
C ALA A 57 -17.78 -13.99 -0.83
N ILE A 58 -17.35 -13.59 0.37
CA ILE A 58 -16.04 -12.97 0.58
C ILE A 58 -15.00 -14.07 0.86
N ALA A 59 -15.37 -15.11 1.60
CA ALA A 59 -14.47 -16.22 1.91
C ALA A 59 -14.04 -16.99 0.64
N ASP A 60 -14.96 -17.24 -0.30
CA ASP A 60 -14.71 -17.97 -1.55
C ASP A 60 -13.73 -17.24 -2.49
N LEU A 61 -13.46 -15.94 -2.26
CA LEU A 61 -12.47 -15.18 -3.03
C LEU A 61 -11.02 -15.53 -2.65
N GLU A 62 -10.79 -16.05 -1.45
CA GLU A 62 -9.47 -16.46 -0.95
C GLU A 62 -8.36 -15.42 -1.24
N LEU A 63 -7.37 -15.79 -2.06
CA LEU A 63 -6.24 -14.95 -2.48
C LEU A 63 -6.67 -13.64 -3.17
N TRP A 64 -7.84 -13.61 -3.80
CA TRP A 64 -8.35 -12.38 -4.43
C TRP A 64 -8.67 -11.29 -3.40
N ASN A 65 -8.99 -11.63 -2.15
CA ASN A 65 -9.15 -10.62 -1.10
C ASN A 65 -7.84 -9.88 -0.84
N TYR A 66 -6.72 -10.60 -0.80
CA TYR A 66 -5.40 -9.98 -0.67
C TYR A 66 -5.05 -9.17 -1.91
N ALA A 67 -5.34 -9.68 -3.11
CA ALA A 67 -5.11 -8.93 -4.34
C ALA A 67 -5.87 -7.60 -4.37
N ILE A 68 -7.13 -7.59 -3.93
CA ILE A 68 -7.94 -6.36 -3.82
C ILE A 68 -7.36 -5.42 -2.77
N GLY A 69 -7.03 -5.94 -1.58
CA GLY A 69 -6.50 -5.13 -0.48
C GLY A 69 -5.13 -4.51 -0.81
N PHE A 70 -4.17 -5.32 -1.24
CA PHE A 70 -2.86 -4.84 -1.68
C PHE A 70 -2.97 -3.97 -2.93
N GLY A 71 -3.84 -4.32 -3.88
CA GLY A 71 -4.08 -3.52 -5.07
C GLY A 71 -4.57 -2.11 -4.72
N ALA A 72 -5.58 -2.00 -3.85
CA ALA A 72 -6.08 -0.70 -3.37
C ALA A 72 -4.99 0.10 -2.65
N LEU A 73 -4.20 -0.55 -1.79
CA LEU A 73 -3.07 0.06 -1.08
C LEU A 73 -2.04 0.61 -2.06
N LEU A 74 -1.59 -0.21 -3.01
CA LEU A 74 -0.56 0.14 -3.99
C LEU A 74 -1.02 1.23 -4.96
N VAL A 75 -2.27 1.17 -5.40
CA VAL A 75 -2.88 2.23 -6.24
C VAL A 75 -2.97 3.53 -5.44
N GLY A 76 -3.38 3.48 -4.17
CA GLY A 76 -3.39 4.63 -3.28
C GLY A 76 -2.01 5.27 -3.15
N LEU A 77 -0.96 4.47 -2.96
CA LEU A 77 0.43 4.95 -2.94
C LEU A 77 0.87 5.55 -4.28
N ALA A 78 0.56 4.92 -5.42
CA ALA A 78 0.89 5.47 -6.73
C ALA A 78 0.19 6.82 -7.01
N ILE A 79 -1.07 6.97 -6.56
CA ILE A 79 -1.79 8.25 -6.63
C ILE A 79 -1.15 9.29 -5.70
N ALA A 80 -0.60 8.86 -4.56
CA ALA A 80 0.13 9.74 -3.64
C ALA A 80 1.46 10.26 -4.20
N ALA A 81 1.93 9.78 -5.35
CA ALA A 81 3.13 10.29 -6.03
C ALA A 81 2.93 11.62 -6.80
N HIS A 82 1.77 12.29 -6.69
CA HIS A 82 1.55 13.56 -7.41
C HIS A 82 2.25 14.76 -6.76
N PRO A 83 2.64 15.79 -7.53
CA PRO A 83 3.08 17.07 -6.95
C PRO A 83 2.03 17.75 -6.05
N VAL A 84 0.74 17.44 -6.25
CA VAL A 84 -0.37 18.02 -5.47
C VAL A 84 -0.61 17.29 -4.13
N THR A 85 0.01 16.13 -3.92
CA THR A 85 0.00 15.41 -2.64
C THR A 85 1.29 15.72 -1.87
N PRO A 86 1.28 15.71 -0.53
CA PRO A 86 2.48 15.98 0.27
C PRO A 86 3.64 15.03 -0.04
N LEU A 87 3.35 13.78 -0.41
CA LEU A 87 4.34 12.74 -0.73
C LEU A 87 4.92 12.86 -2.14
N GLY A 88 4.34 13.63 -3.06
CA GLY A 88 4.84 13.74 -4.43
C GLY A 88 5.51 15.07 -4.75
N ARG A 89 5.88 15.88 -3.75
CA ARG A 89 6.61 17.15 -3.93
C ARG A 89 7.83 17.27 -3.03
N GLY A 90 8.89 17.92 -3.54
CA GLY A 90 10.14 18.17 -2.81
C GLY A 90 10.70 16.91 -2.14
N ARG A 91 11.02 17.00 -0.84
CA ARG A 91 11.56 15.86 -0.07
C ARG A 91 10.60 14.68 0.07
N GLY A 92 9.29 14.89 -0.13
CA GLY A 92 8.27 13.86 -0.02
C GLY A 92 8.48 12.74 -1.04
N VAL A 93 8.94 13.08 -2.24
CA VAL A 93 9.19 12.12 -3.33
C VAL A 93 10.26 11.10 -2.91
N VAL A 94 11.34 11.57 -2.30
CA VAL A 94 12.44 10.73 -1.82
C VAL A 94 11.96 9.82 -0.70
N VAL A 95 11.18 10.36 0.25
CA VAL A 95 10.61 9.58 1.36
C VAL A 95 9.65 8.50 0.83
N GLY A 96 8.80 8.83 -0.14
CA GLY A 96 7.88 7.89 -0.77
C GLY A 96 8.61 6.78 -1.55
N MET A 97 9.59 7.16 -2.36
CA MET A 97 10.42 6.22 -3.14
C MET A 97 11.18 5.25 -2.23
N LEU A 98 11.97 5.78 -1.29
CA LEU A 98 12.77 4.95 -0.38
C LEU A 98 11.87 4.13 0.54
N GLY A 99 10.75 4.70 1.02
CA GLY A 99 9.78 3.99 1.84
C GLY A 99 9.22 2.77 1.11
N CYS A 100 8.74 2.93 -0.13
CA CYS A 100 8.21 1.81 -0.92
C CYS A 100 9.28 0.75 -1.21
N PHE A 101 10.51 1.16 -1.51
CA PHE A 101 11.60 0.22 -1.79
C PHE A 101 12.03 -0.56 -0.55
N LEU A 102 12.19 0.11 0.59
CA LEU A 102 12.56 -0.54 1.83
C LEU A 102 11.44 -1.47 2.30
N ILE A 103 10.17 -1.07 2.19
CA ILE A 103 9.03 -1.93 2.51
C ILE A 103 9.03 -3.17 1.61
N GLY A 104 9.18 -3.00 0.28
CA GLY A 104 9.23 -4.11 -0.66
C GLY A 104 10.40 -5.07 -0.38
N LEU A 105 11.58 -4.53 -0.07
CA LEU A 105 12.77 -5.31 0.24
C LEU A 105 12.58 -6.10 1.55
N LEU A 106 12.17 -5.40 2.62
CA LEU A 106 11.94 -6.03 3.91
C LEU A 106 10.86 -7.10 3.83
N TRP A 107 9.83 -6.91 3.01
CA TRP A 107 8.79 -7.92 2.78
C TRP A 107 9.36 -9.21 2.20
N ILE A 108 10.13 -9.10 1.11
CA ILE A 108 10.75 -10.26 0.45
C ILE A 108 11.79 -10.92 1.38
N CYS A 109 12.63 -10.13 2.04
CA CYS A 109 13.60 -10.64 3.00
C CYS A 109 12.91 -11.41 4.14
N THR A 110 11.83 -10.88 4.68
CA THR A 110 11.04 -11.58 5.72
C THR A 110 10.49 -12.89 5.19
N PHE A 111 9.88 -12.90 3.99
CA PHE A 111 9.39 -14.13 3.37
C PHE A 111 10.48 -15.21 3.23
N TYR A 112 11.68 -14.84 2.80
CA TYR A 112 12.79 -15.78 2.64
C TYR A 112 13.39 -16.25 3.97
N VAL A 113 13.47 -15.37 4.98
CA VAL A 113 14.00 -15.75 6.30
C VAL A 113 13.09 -16.76 6.99
N PHE A 114 11.78 -16.63 6.79
CA PHE A 114 10.77 -17.48 7.42
C PHE A 114 10.16 -18.50 6.44
N SER A 115 10.83 -18.79 5.32
CA SER A 115 10.27 -19.64 4.26
C SER A 115 9.98 -21.08 4.71
N ASP A 116 10.71 -21.55 5.73
CA ASP A 116 10.56 -22.90 6.28
C ASP A 116 9.33 -23.03 7.19
N ASP A 117 8.90 -21.95 7.85
CA ASP A 117 7.69 -21.91 8.68
C ASP A 117 7.04 -20.53 8.66
N LEU A 118 6.03 -20.38 7.80
CA LEU A 118 5.22 -19.16 7.70
C LEU A 118 4.03 -19.14 8.67
N SER A 119 3.75 -20.23 9.41
CA SER A 119 2.52 -20.36 10.20
C SER A 119 2.38 -19.28 11.27
N ALA A 120 3.52 -18.81 11.80
CA ALA A 120 3.59 -17.76 12.80
C ALA A 120 3.44 -16.34 12.24
N LEU A 121 3.58 -16.13 10.93
CA LEU A 121 3.52 -14.81 10.30
C LEU A 121 2.13 -14.54 9.71
N PRO A 122 1.39 -13.56 10.27
CA PRO A 122 0.10 -13.17 9.74
C PRO A 122 0.21 -12.69 8.31
N VAL A 123 -0.81 -12.99 7.49
CA VAL A 123 -0.90 -12.67 6.05
C VAL A 123 0.10 -13.48 5.19
N PHE A 124 1.35 -13.62 5.61
CA PHE A 124 2.39 -14.35 4.89
C PHE A 124 2.02 -15.82 4.65
N ASN A 125 1.43 -16.47 5.66
CA ASN A 125 1.01 -17.87 5.60
C ASN A 125 0.02 -18.18 4.47
N ASP A 126 -0.90 -17.25 4.17
CA ASP A 126 -1.90 -17.42 3.12
C ASP A 126 -1.35 -17.11 1.74
N LEU A 127 -0.44 -16.13 1.65
CA LEU A 127 0.10 -15.69 0.37
C LEU A 127 1.07 -16.72 -0.23
N GLY A 128 1.82 -17.44 0.60
CA GLY A 128 2.85 -18.38 0.12
C GLY A 128 3.80 -17.71 -0.88
N GLN A 129 3.89 -18.24 -2.11
CA GLN A 129 4.75 -17.67 -3.16
C GLN A 129 4.31 -16.27 -3.64
N TRP A 130 3.05 -15.87 -3.45
CA TRP A 130 2.55 -14.54 -3.83
C TRP A 130 3.18 -13.40 -3.01
N ASN A 131 3.82 -13.70 -1.89
CA ASN A 131 4.62 -12.72 -1.13
C ASN A 131 5.71 -12.06 -2.00
N LEU A 132 6.29 -12.79 -2.94
CA LEU A 132 7.27 -12.23 -3.88
C LEU A 132 6.63 -11.17 -4.80
N MET A 133 5.41 -11.45 -5.27
CA MET A 133 4.68 -10.53 -6.15
C MET A 133 4.29 -9.24 -5.41
N VAL A 134 3.90 -9.34 -4.14
CA VAL A 134 3.62 -8.16 -3.30
C VAL A 134 4.87 -7.29 -3.15
N GLY A 135 6.02 -7.90 -2.83
CA GLY A 135 7.28 -7.16 -2.72
C GLY A 135 7.69 -6.46 -4.02
N ILE A 136 7.60 -7.16 -5.16
CA ILE A 136 7.87 -6.58 -6.48
C ILE A 136 6.90 -5.43 -6.79
N ALA A 137 5.62 -5.57 -6.43
CA ALA A 137 4.63 -4.53 -6.67
C ALA A 137 4.91 -3.26 -5.86
N PHE A 138 5.39 -3.39 -4.61
CA PHE A 138 5.88 -2.24 -3.84
C PHE A 138 7.07 -1.54 -4.52
N MET A 139 8.00 -2.31 -5.09
CA MET A 139 9.09 -1.74 -5.90
C MET A 139 8.56 -1.01 -7.14
N ALA A 140 7.59 -1.59 -7.86
CA ALA A 140 6.97 -0.95 -9.01
C ALA A 140 6.34 0.41 -8.65
N VAL A 141 5.66 0.49 -7.50
CA VAL A 141 5.10 1.76 -7.00
C VAL A 141 6.20 2.73 -6.60
N GLY A 142 7.30 2.29 -5.99
CA GLY A 142 8.43 3.17 -5.67
C GLY A 142 9.02 3.86 -6.91
N PHE A 143 9.04 3.18 -8.06
CA PHE A 143 9.44 3.82 -9.33
C PHE A 143 8.49 4.94 -9.77
N SER A 144 7.20 4.87 -9.44
CA SER A 144 6.26 5.96 -9.77
C SER A 144 6.65 7.28 -9.08
N PHE A 145 7.15 7.22 -7.84
CA PHE A 145 7.74 8.37 -7.14
C PHE A 145 9.05 8.80 -7.81
N ALA A 146 9.90 7.84 -8.21
CA ALA A 146 11.18 8.13 -8.87
C ALA A 146 11.05 8.84 -10.23
N THR A 147 9.85 8.97 -10.81
CA THR A 147 9.63 9.74 -12.06
C THR A 147 9.26 11.21 -11.81
N ARG A 148 9.07 11.63 -10.55
CA ARG A 148 8.49 12.93 -10.18
C ARG A 148 9.48 13.85 -9.47
N TRP A 149 10.74 13.82 -9.89
CA TRP A 149 11.77 14.74 -9.41
C TRP A 149 11.51 16.14 -9.98
N GLU A 150 10.84 16.97 -9.20
CA GLU A 150 10.74 18.43 -9.37
C GLU A 150 11.25 19.13 -8.11
#